data_AF-A0A9E5Y0S5-F1
#
_entry.id   AF-A0A9E5Y0S5-F1
#
_cell.length_a   1.000
_cell.length_b   1.000
_cell.length_c   1.000
_cell.angle_alpha   90.00
_cell.angle_beta   90.00
_cell.angle_gamma   90.00
#
_symmetry.space_group_name_H-M   'P 1'
#
loop_
_entity.id
_entity.type
_entity.pdbx_description
1 polymer ?
#
loop_
_entity_poly.entity_id
_entity_poly.type
_entity_poly.pdbx_seq_one_letter_code
_entity_poly.pdbx_strand_id
1 'polypeptide(L)' 'MKQEEKQTLSISEKLAIDRTKLANERTFLAFFRSFVVMLSSGLAIVKLQFLRNIYVIGIALMIIGLMLLIYG' A
#
# COMPACT_ATOMS: atom_id res chain seq x y z
N MET A 1 -37.06 0.41 -23.20
CA MET A 1 -35.79 0.52 -23.95
C MET A 1 -35.22 1.91 -23.73
N LYS A 2 -34.46 2.13 -22.64
CA LYS A 2 -33.75 3.39 -22.41
C LYS A 2 -32.34 3.18 -22.95
N GLN A 3 -32.08 3.82 -24.08
CA GLN A 3 -30.80 3.77 -24.81
C GLN A 3 -29.69 4.21 -23.84
N GLU A 4 -28.83 3.28 -23.44
CA GLU A 4 -27.55 3.59 -22.81
C GLU A 4 -26.68 4.25 -23.87
N GLU A 5 -26.76 5.58 -23.94
CA GLU A 5 -25.84 6.42 -24.66
C GLU A 5 -24.45 6.18 -24.06
N LYS A 6 -23.68 5.26 -24.66
CA LYS A 6 -22.26 5.11 -24.40
C LYS A 6 -21.63 6.44 -24.77
N GLN A 7 -21.53 7.35 -23.81
CA GLN A 7 -20.70 8.53 -23.95
C GLN A 7 -19.29 8.01 -24.17
N THR A 8 -18.86 8.01 -25.43
CA THR A 8 -17.48 7.78 -25.81
C THR A 8 -16.69 8.93 -25.23
N LEU A 9 -16.19 8.74 -24.01
CA LEU A 9 -15.31 9.67 -23.31
C LEU A 9 -14.27 10.18 -24.31
N SER A 10 -14.12 11.51 -24.39
CA SER A 10 -13.07 12.10 -25.21
C SER A 10 -11.71 11.55 -24.76
N ILE A 11 -10.75 11.44 -25.69
CA ILE A 11 -9.39 10.95 -25.38
C ILE A 11 -8.78 11.73 -24.20
N SER A 12 -9.07 13.03 -24.09
CA SER A 12 -8.63 13.86 -22.98
C SER A 12 -9.28 13.48 -21.64
N GLU A 13 -10.56 13.13 -21.64
CA GLU A 13 -11.26 12.68 -20.42
C GLU A 13 -10.76 11.32 -19.97
N LYS A 14 -10.54 10.40 -20.92
CA LYS A 14 -9.94 9.10 -20.63
C LYS A 14 -8.53 9.26 -20.05
N LEU A 15 -7.73 10.16 -20.63
CA LEU A 15 -6.39 10.46 -20.12
C LEU A 15 -6.44 11.09 -18.73
N ALA A 16 -7.43 11.94 -18.42
CA ALA A 16 -7.61 12.52 -17.09
C ALA A 16 -7.89 11.43 -16.03
N ILE A 17 -8.74 10.45 -16.33
CA ILE A 17 -9.04 9.31 -15.45
C ILE A 17 -7.81 8.42 -15.26
N ASP A 18 -7.08 8.13 -16.34
CA ASP A 18 -5.86 7.32 -16.26
C ASP A 18 -4.79 8.00 -15.38
N ARG A 19 -4.71 9.34 -15.39
CA ARG A 19 -3.79 10.11 -14.53
C ARG A 19 -4.17 10.07 -13.06
N THR A 20 -5.45 10.16 -12.71
CA THR A 20 -5.90 10.06 -11.31
C THR A 20 -5.74 8.64 -10.77
N LYS A 21 -6.06 7.62 -11.58
CA LYS A 21 -5.82 6.22 -11.24
C LYS A 21 -4.34 5.93 -11.00
N LEU A 22 -3.48 6.37 -11.93
CA LEU A 22 -2.04 6.17 -11.81
C LEU A 22 -1.45 6.93 -10.60
N ALA A 23 -2.02 8.07 -10.23
CA ALA A 23 -1.64 8.77 -9.01
C ALA A 23 -2.00 7.96 -7.76
N ASN A 24 -3.20 7.37 -7.70
CA ASN A 24 -3.62 6.51 -6.60
C ASN A 24 -2.78 5.24 -6.49
N GLU A 25 -2.47 4.60 -7.62
CA GLU A 25 -1.58 3.43 -7.68
C GLU A 25 -0.17 3.77 -7.17
N ARG A 26 0.33 4.98 -7.47
CA ARG A 26 1.62 5.47 -6.95
C ARG A 26 1.62 5.61 -5.43
N THR A 27 0.55 6.18 -4.88
CA THR A 27 0.38 6.36 -3.44
C THR A 27 0.31 5.01 -2.73
N PHE A 28 -0.51 4.09 -3.25
CA PHE A 28 -0.58 2.71 -2.77
C PHE A 28 0.79 2.01 -2.82
N LEU A 29 1.53 2.13 -3.93
CA LEU A 29 2.88 1.55 -4.04
C LEU A 29 3.89 2.16 -3.06
N ALA A 30 3.74 3.45 -2.70
CA ALA A 30 4.57 4.10 -1.69
C ALA A 30 4.26 3.57 -0.28
N PHE A 31 2.98 3.35 0.04
CA PHE A 31 2.56 2.69 1.27
C PHE A 31 3.03 1.24 1.32
N PHE A 32 2.90 0.49 0.22
CA PHE A 32 3.41 -0.87 0.09
C PHE A 32 4.93 -0.96 0.31
N ARG A 33 5.70 -0.04 -0.26
CA ARG A 33 7.16 0.04 -0.01
C ARG A 33 7.45 0.20 1.48
N SER A 34 6.76 1.12 2.14
CA SER A 34 6.96 1.39 3.58
C SER A 34 6.57 0.18 4.42
N PHE A 35 5.48 -0.50 4.07
CA PHE A 35 5.04 -1.76 4.66
C PHE A 35 6.11 -2.86 4.58
N VAL A 36 6.70 -3.09 3.40
CA VAL A 36 7.72 -4.15 3.21
C VAL A 36 8.96 -3.88 4.06
N VAL A 37 9.41 -2.63 4.16
CA VAL A 37 10.56 -2.26 5.01
C VAL A 37 10.24 -2.50 6.50
N MET A 38 9.03 -2.15 6.92
CA MET A 38 8.60 -2.29 8.31
C MET A 38 8.42 -3.77 8.71
N LEU A 39 7.81 -4.57 7.84
CA LEU A 39 7.68 -6.02 8.02
C LEU A 39 9.04 -6.72 8.04
N SER A 40 9.91 -6.44 7.05
CA SER A 40 11.23 -7.06 6.97
C SER A 40 12.08 -6.75 8.19
N SER A 41 12.00 -5.52 8.70
CA SER A 41 12.65 -5.11 9.94
C SER A 41 12.07 -5.84 11.16
N GLY A 42 10.74 -5.93 11.28
CA GLY A 42 10.09 -6.67 12.36
C GLY A 42 10.43 -8.17 12.35
N LEU A 43 10.43 -8.79 11.17
CA LEU A 43 10.86 -10.17 10.95
C LEU A 43 12.32 -10.39 11.34
N ALA A 44 13.22 -9.48 10.96
CA ALA A 44 14.63 -9.56 11.34
C ALA A 44 14.78 -9.52 12.87
N ILE A 45 14.12 -8.58 13.55
CA ILE A 45 14.16 -8.45 15.01
C ILE A 45 13.69 -9.74 15.70
N VAL A 46 12.57 -10.32 15.24
CA VAL A 46 12.01 -11.55 15.82
C VAL A 46 12.90 -12.77 15.59
N LYS A 47 13.61 -12.84 14.45
CA LYS A 47 14.42 -14.00 14.09
C LYS A 47 15.82 -13.98 14.73
N LEU A 48 16.35 -12.79 15.05
CA LEU A 48 17.66 -12.64 15.67
C LEU A 48 17.61 -12.95 17.17
N GLN A 49 18.31 -14.02 17.59
CA GLN A 49 18.31 -14.44 19.00
C GLN A 49 18.91 -13.39 19.96
N PHE A 50 19.86 -12.57 19.49
CA PHE A 50 20.44 -11.47 20.27
C PHE A 50 19.43 -10.34 20.57
N LEU A 51 18.36 -10.23 19.77
CA LEU A 51 17.34 -9.19 19.89
C LEU A 51 16.11 -9.65 20.69
N ARG A 52 16.19 -10.78 21.41
CA ARG A 52 15.07 -11.33 22.18
C ARG A 52 14.48 -10.34 23.19
N ASN A 53 15.30 -9.46 23.76
CA ASN A 53 14.84 -8.44 24.71
C ASN A 53 13.90 -7.39 24.07
N ILE A 54 14.00 -7.19 22.74
CA ILE A 54 13.16 -6.27 21.97
C ILE A 54 12.12 -6.99 21.10
N TYR A 55 11.82 -8.24 21.41
CA TYR A 55 10.84 -9.04 20.67
C TYR A 55 9.47 -8.36 20.54
N VAL A 56 9.01 -7.69 21.61
CA VAL A 56 7.76 -6.92 21.63
C VAL A 56 7.77 -5.80 20.58
N ILE A 57 8.92 -5.13 20.40
CA ILE A 57 9.08 -4.09 19.38
C ILE A 57 9.00 -4.69 17.97
N GLY A 58 9.58 -5.88 17.75
CA GLY A 58 9.47 -6.60 16.48
C GLY A 58 8.02 -6.96 16.13
N ILE A 59 7.23 -7.42 17.10
CA ILE A 59 5.78 -7.66 16.90
C ILE A 59 5.03 -6.36 16.66
N ALA A 60 5.29 -5.31 17.43
CA ALA A 60 4.65 -4.01 17.24
C ALA A 60 4.93 -3.46 15.84
N LEU A 61 6.16 -3.59 15.33
CA LEU A 61 6.52 -3.20 13.97
C LEU A 61 5.74 -3.96 12.90
N MET A 62 5.53 -5.26 13.10
CA MET A 62 4.73 -6.07 12.17
C MET A 62 3.24 -5.65 12.17
N ILE A 63 2.67 -5.37 13.34
CA ILE A 63 1.28 -4.90 13.47
C ILE A 63 1.11 -3.52 12.81
N ILE A 64 2.01 -2.58 13.12
CA ILE A 64 1.97 -1.23 12.53
C ILE A 64 2.15 -1.31 11.02
N GLY A 65 3.08 -2.14 10.53
CA GLY A 65 3.24 -2.40 9.10
C GLY A 65 1.94 -2.89 8.47
N LEU A 66 1.27 -3.86 9.08
CA LEU A 66 -0.01 -4.39 8.57
C LEU A 66 -1.11 -3.32 8.56
N MET A 67 -1.20 -2.48 9.59
CA MET A 67 -2.09 -1.31 9.59
C MET A 67 -1.78 -0.36 8.42
N LEU A 68 -0.50 -0.10 8.17
CA LEU A 68 -0.03 0.76 7.08
C LEU A 68 -0.50 0.26 5.70
N LEU A 69 -0.57 -1.05 5.51
CA LEU A 69 -1.10 -1.67 4.28
C LEU A 69 -2.62 -1.56 4.18
N ILE A 70 -3.35 -1.59 5.30
CA ILE A 70 -4.82 -1.53 5.31
C ILE A 70 -5.33 -0.11 5.05
N TYR A 71 -4.65 0.89 5.61
CA TYR A 71 -5.05 2.30 5.47
C TYR A 71 -4.44 3.00 4.24
N GLY A 72 -3.39 2.44 3.65
CA GLY A 72 -2.64 3.01 2.53
C GLY A 72 -3.07 2.52 1.15
#